data_AF-A0A951F195-F1
#
_entry.id   AF-A0A951F195-F1
#
_cell.length_a   1.000
_cell.length_b   1.000
_cell.length_c   1.000
_cell.angle_alpha   90.00
_cell.angle_beta   90.00
_cell.angle_gamma   90.00
#
_symmetry.space_group_name_H-M   'P 1'
#
loop_
_entity.id
_entity.type
_entity.pdbx_description
1 polymer ?
#
loop_
_entity_poly.entity_id
_entity_poly.type
_entity_poly.pdbx_seq_one_letter_code
_entity_poly.pdbx_strand_id
1 'polypeptide(L)'
;MKADIKYAADRKTETVERRLKRLPDLVELCNRVMDVCSRGLEEQEHKEWLLIVEDLDKATISPQQLQDLFTQYGTVFRELRVSIIFTIPVWLGYSSESVRLPFDRHMVPDAPVFDQQHREHEAGREAVRQVLEARVSDRLFSEGQMARLIVASGGNLRDLFAMVQDAGDRAQSRDDRAKRIEHDDTTGAINKLRDQYRMRLGQSPYDQFPITYQDKLPKLLAVYNREADNEIPDPTLYSLLRARAIQEFNGTVWFGVHPLVVDILKDQGHLESDAPGGTSP
;
A
#
# COMPACT_ATOMS: atom_id res chain seq x y z
N MET A 1 7.09 32.25 80.65
CA MET A 1 6.06 32.32 79.59
C MET A 1 6.64 31.61 78.37
N LYS A 2 6.13 30.42 78.04
CA LYS A 2 6.58 29.60 76.90
C LYS A 2 5.99 30.19 75.60
N ALA A 3 6.79 30.27 74.55
CA ALA A 3 6.29 30.45 73.19
C ALA A 3 6.98 29.42 72.29
N ASP A 4 6.26 28.35 71.97
CA ASP A 4 6.64 27.37 70.96
C ASP A 4 6.28 27.91 69.58
N ILE A 5 7.27 28.09 68.70
CA ILE A 5 7.05 28.40 67.28
C ILE A 5 7.06 27.09 66.50
N LYS A 6 5.87 26.61 66.14
CA LYS A 6 5.67 25.47 65.24
C LYS A 6 5.78 25.96 63.80
N TYR A 7 6.90 25.67 63.12
CA TYR A 7 6.98 25.76 61.67
C TYR A 7 6.27 24.54 61.06
N ALA A 8 5.04 24.73 60.59
CA ALA A 8 4.40 23.80 59.67
C ALA A 8 4.91 24.11 58.25
N ALA A 9 5.82 23.27 57.74
CA ALA A 9 6.19 23.32 56.34
C ALA A 9 5.04 22.73 55.51
N ASP A 10 4.21 23.60 54.94
CA ASP A 10 3.20 23.19 53.97
C ASP A 10 3.91 22.61 52.74
N ARG A 11 3.90 21.28 52.64
CA ARG A 11 4.41 20.56 51.48
C ARG A 11 3.34 20.58 50.40
N LYS A 12 3.33 21.66 49.63
CA LYS A 12 2.44 21.84 48.49
C LYS A 12 2.87 20.90 47.36
N THR A 13 2.03 19.91 47.05
CA THR A 13 2.23 19.04 45.89
C THR A 13 1.52 19.69 44.71
N GLU A 14 2.25 20.41 43.87
CA GLU A 14 1.71 20.97 42.64
C GLU A 14 1.88 19.96 41.51
N THR A 15 0.76 19.46 40.99
CA THR A 15 0.73 18.79 39.69
C THR A 15 0.95 19.86 38.63
N VAL A 16 2.22 20.04 38.22
CA VAL A 16 2.56 20.93 37.12
C VAL A 16 2.07 20.29 35.83
N GLU A 17 0.92 20.75 35.36
CA GLU A 17 0.45 20.46 34.01
C GLU A 17 1.43 21.14 33.04
N ARG A 18 2.49 20.41 32.65
CA ARG A 18 3.41 20.86 31.59
C ARG A 18 2.60 20.85 30.29
N ARG A 19 1.93 21.96 30.00
CA ARG A 19 1.53 22.28 28.63
C ARG A 19 2.81 22.24 27.79
N LEU A 20 2.96 21.20 26.97
CA LEU A 20 3.95 21.11 25.91
C LEU A 20 3.70 22.26 24.93
N LYS A 21 4.23 23.44 25.24
CA LYS A 21 3.95 24.67 24.48
C LYS A 21 4.78 24.75 23.19
N ARG A 22 5.79 23.89 23.00
CA ARG A 22 6.71 23.93 21.85
C ARG A 22 7.10 22.52 21.41
N LEU A 23 7.13 22.31 20.09
CA LEU A 23 7.45 21.03 19.45
C LEU A 23 8.84 20.47 19.84
N PRO A 24 9.92 21.27 19.99
CA PRO A 24 11.20 20.77 20.48
C PRO A 24 11.15 20.18 21.89
N ASP A 25 10.33 20.74 22.79
CA ASP A 25 10.18 20.21 24.15
C ASP A 25 9.52 18.81 24.12
N LEU A 26 8.63 18.58 23.14
CA LEU A 26 8.01 17.28 22.91
C LEU A 26 9.02 16.28 22.36
N VAL A 27 9.81 16.66 21.36
CA VAL A 27 10.88 15.83 20.80
C VAL A 27 11.84 15.38 21.91
N GLU A 28 12.28 16.33 22.72
CA GLU A 28 13.20 16.08 23.83
C GLU A 28 12.58 15.18 24.92
N LEU A 29 11.27 15.32 25.18
CA LEU A 29 10.56 14.40 26.06
C LEU A 29 10.50 12.97 25.48
N CYS A 30 10.14 12.83 24.20
CA CYS A 30 10.12 11.53 23.51
C CYS A 30 11.52 10.89 23.52
N ASN A 31 12.55 11.67 23.25
CA ASN A 31 13.95 11.27 23.26
C ASN A 31 14.43 10.77 24.62
N ARG A 32 13.98 11.36 25.73
CA ARG A 32 14.30 10.82 27.06
C ARG A 32 13.65 9.47 27.32
N VAL A 33 12.42 9.27 26.85
CA VAL A 33 11.73 7.97 26.97
C VAL A 33 12.46 6.93 26.13
N MET A 34 12.79 7.25 24.88
CA MET A 34 13.52 6.34 23.99
C MET A 34 14.89 5.98 24.55
N ASP A 35 15.65 6.90 25.12
CA ASP A 35 16.95 6.57 25.76
C ASP A 35 16.86 5.55 26.89
N VAL A 36 15.79 5.63 27.69
CA VAL A 36 15.57 4.68 28.79
C VAL A 36 15.23 3.31 28.21
N CYS A 37 14.33 3.27 27.22
CA CYS A 37 13.93 2.03 26.56
C CYS A 37 15.07 1.38 25.77
N SER A 38 15.87 2.17 25.04
CA SER A 38 16.99 1.69 24.23
C SER A 38 18.12 1.14 25.08
N ARG A 39 18.48 1.79 26.20
CA ARG A 39 19.47 1.23 27.12
C ARG A 39 19.03 -0.11 27.69
N GLY A 40 17.76 -0.22 28.10
CA GLY A 40 17.23 -1.49 28.62
C GLY A 40 17.26 -2.62 27.59
N LEU A 41 16.90 -2.33 26.34
CA LEU A 41 16.90 -3.32 25.26
C LEU A 41 18.34 -3.73 24.86
N GLU A 42 19.25 -2.76 24.76
CA GLU A 42 20.63 -3.03 24.39
C GLU A 42 21.37 -3.84 25.46
N GLU A 43 21.20 -3.49 26.74
CA GLU A 43 21.84 -4.19 27.86
C GLU A 43 21.34 -5.65 28.03
N GLN A 44 20.10 -5.93 27.65
CA GLN A 44 19.49 -7.26 27.83
C GLN A 44 19.56 -8.14 26.58
N GLU A 45 19.43 -7.54 25.40
CA GLU A 45 19.18 -8.28 24.15
C GLU A 45 20.18 -7.94 23.03
N HIS A 46 21.05 -6.93 23.21
CA HIS A 46 21.95 -6.41 22.16
C HIS A 46 21.18 -6.04 20.88
N LYS A 47 20.06 -5.33 21.04
CA LYS A 47 19.15 -4.94 19.97
C LYS A 47 18.77 -3.47 20.12
N GLU A 48 18.46 -2.86 18.98
CA GLU A 48 17.96 -1.50 18.88
C GLU A 48 16.46 -1.46 18.55
N TRP A 49 15.81 -0.35 18.86
CA TRP A 49 14.42 -0.11 18.50
C TRP A 49 14.29 0.33 17.05
N LEU A 50 13.37 -0.31 16.32
CA LEU A 50 12.88 0.13 15.02
C LEU A 50 11.39 0.43 15.13
N LEU A 51 11.02 1.67 14.84
CA LEU A 51 9.62 2.07 14.73
C LEU A 51 9.15 1.88 13.28
N ILE A 52 8.06 1.16 13.08
CA ILE A 52 7.41 1.02 11.77
C ILE A 52 6.04 1.69 11.87
N VAL A 53 5.83 2.71 11.05
CA VAL A 53 4.58 3.50 11.02
C VAL A 53 3.94 3.33 9.65
N GLU A 54 2.84 2.60 9.61
CA GLU A 54 2.10 2.36 8.36
C GLU A 54 0.74 3.06 8.34
N ASP A 55 0.11 3.10 7.17
CA ASP A 55 -1.31 3.47 7.00
C ASP A 55 -1.69 4.88 7.45
N LEU A 56 -0.76 5.83 7.40
CA LEU A 56 -1.02 7.23 7.76
C LEU A 56 -2.04 7.94 6.84
N ASP A 57 -2.35 7.34 5.68
CA ASP A 57 -3.34 7.80 4.72
C ASP A 57 -4.77 7.31 5.02
N LYS A 58 -4.98 6.53 6.10
CA LYS A 58 -6.31 6.03 6.48
C LYS A 58 -7.09 7.03 7.36
N ALA A 59 -8.11 7.62 6.76
CA ALA A 59 -9.37 8.15 7.32
C ALA A 59 -9.36 9.20 8.47
N THR A 60 -8.25 9.45 9.17
CA THR A 60 -8.22 10.41 10.29
C THR A 60 -7.46 11.70 10.02
N ILE A 61 -6.64 11.75 8.96
CA ILE A 61 -5.78 12.88 8.65
C ILE A 61 -6.07 13.35 7.22
N SER A 62 -6.39 14.63 7.04
CA SER A 62 -6.61 15.18 5.69
C SER A 62 -5.30 15.11 4.86
N PRO A 63 -5.38 14.99 3.52
CA PRO A 63 -4.19 14.99 2.67
C PRO A 63 -3.26 16.19 2.95
N GLN A 64 -3.82 17.38 3.20
CA GLN A 64 -3.04 18.58 3.53
C GLN A 64 -2.27 18.43 4.85
N GLN A 65 -2.93 17.98 5.92
CA GLN A 65 -2.25 17.77 7.21
C GLN A 65 -1.13 16.74 7.10
N LEU A 66 -1.33 15.71 6.27
CA LEU A 66 -0.34 14.68 6.04
C LEU A 66 0.84 15.22 5.21
N GLN A 67 0.57 16.07 4.22
CA GLN A 67 1.62 16.81 3.50
C GLN A 67 2.46 17.65 4.45
N ASP A 68 1.81 18.44 5.31
CA ASP A 68 2.49 19.34 6.24
C ASP A 68 3.34 18.54 7.26
N LEU A 69 2.82 17.42 7.75
CA LEU A 69 3.54 16.52 8.66
C LEU A 69 4.90 16.10 8.09
N PHE A 70 4.96 15.75 6.80
CA PHE A 70 6.16 15.25 6.16
C PHE A 70 7.04 16.35 5.55
N THR A 71 6.45 17.42 5.02
CA THR A 71 7.19 18.46 4.25
C THR A 71 7.52 19.71 5.06
N GLN A 72 6.75 20.00 6.12
CA GLN A 72 7.00 21.14 7.00
C GLN A 72 7.58 20.68 8.34
N TYR A 73 7.03 19.61 8.92
CA TYR A 73 7.45 19.09 10.21
C TYR A 73 8.33 17.84 10.11
N GLY A 74 8.68 17.40 8.90
CA GLY A 74 9.41 16.14 8.70
C GLY A 74 10.75 16.08 9.43
N THR A 75 11.44 17.22 9.59
CA THR A 75 12.73 17.27 10.31
C THR A 75 12.60 16.83 11.77
N VAL A 76 11.44 17.00 12.39
CA VAL A 76 11.13 16.57 13.76
C VAL A 76 11.35 15.06 13.91
N PHE A 77 11.00 14.26 12.91
CA PHE A 77 11.23 12.82 12.97
C PHE A 77 12.72 12.47 12.89
N ARG A 78 13.56 13.30 12.27
CA ARG A 78 15.03 13.11 12.25
C ARG A 78 15.69 13.46 13.58
N GLU A 79 15.03 14.29 14.39
CA GLU A 79 15.49 14.64 15.74
C GLU A 79 15.15 13.56 16.77
N LEU A 80 14.28 12.60 16.43
CA LEU A 80 13.98 11.45 17.27
C LEU A 80 15.17 10.48 17.26
N ARG A 81 15.62 10.08 18.45
CA ARG A 81 16.76 9.15 18.65
C ARG A 81 16.31 7.69 18.57
N VAL A 82 15.74 7.32 17.42
CA VAL A 82 15.30 5.96 17.10
C VAL A 82 15.28 5.78 15.58
N SER A 83 15.51 4.56 15.10
CA SER A 83 15.32 4.23 13.68
C SER A 83 13.84 4.17 13.34
N ILE A 84 13.42 4.79 12.24
CA ILE A 84 12.01 4.81 11.84
C ILE A 84 11.85 4.50 10.35
N ILE A 85 10.87 3.65 10.04
CA ILE A 85 10.36 3.41 8.70
C ILE A 85 8.90 3.87 8.68
N PHE A 86 8.55 4.68 7.69
CA PHE A 86 7.17 5.12 7.47
C PHE A 86 6.71 4.73 6.07
N THR A 87 5.46 4.33 5.92
CA THR A 87 4.78 4.36 4.62
C THR A 87 4.20 5.75 4.41
N ILE A 88 4.53 6.39 3.29
CA ILE A 88 3.92 7.65 2.88
C ILE A 88 2.79 7.39 1.86
N PRO A 89 1.78 8.27 1.76
CA PRO A 89 0.79 8.18 0.69
C PRO A 89 1.44 8.18 -0.70
N VAL A 90 0.88 7.41 -1.62
CA VAL A 90 1.34 7.36 -3.02
C VAL A 90 1.44 8.76 -3.61
N TRP A 91 0.37 9.58 -3.53
CA TRP A 91 0.38 10.93 -4.09
C TRP A 91 1.54 11.80 -3.56
N LEU A 92 1.93 11.64 -2.29
CA LEU A 92 3.03 12.42 -1.71
C LEU A 92 4.38 11.99 -2.30
N GLY A 93 4.56 10.68 -2.52
CA GLY A 93 5.76 10.13 -3.16
C GLY A 93 5.94 10.58 -4.62
N TYR A 94 4.87 10.66 -5.42
CA TYR A 94 5.00 10.99 -6.85
C TYR A 94 4.82 12.47 -7.17
N SER A 95 4.28 13.27 -6.24
CA SER A 95 4.15 14.70 -6.43
C SER A 95 5.50 15.43 -6.46
N SER A 96 5.48 16.67 -6.95
CA SER A 96 6.61 17.61 -6.85
C SER A 96 7.02 17.87 -5.39
N GLU A 97 6.14 17.66 -4.41
CA GLU A 97 6.46 17.85 -2.99
C GLU A 97 7.39 16.77 -2.44
N SER A 98 7.54 15.64 -3.15
CA SER A 98 8.46 14.56 -2.75
C SER A 98 9.91 15.04 -2.59
N VAL A 99 10.33 16.07 -3.33
CA VAL A 99 11.68 16.67 -3.24
C VAL A 99 11.93 17.39 -1.92
N ARG A 100 10.87 17.73 -1.18
CA ARG A 100 10.94 18.39 0.13
C ARG A 100 10.97 17.41 1.30
N LEU A 101 10.80 16.10 1.04
CA LEU A 101 10.87 15.08 2.08
C LEU A 101 12.29 15.05 2.66
N PRO A 102 12.47 15.15 3.99
CA PRO A 102 13.80 15.17 4.57
C PRO A 102 14.42 13.77 4.76
N PHE A 103 13.87 12.74 4.10
CA PHE A 103 14.24 11.33 4.25
C PHE A 103 14.54 10.67 2.91
N ASP A 104 15.32 9.59 2.97
CA ASP A 104 15.49 8.69 1.83
C ASP A 104 14.17 7.94 1.57
N ARG A 105 13.84 7.78 0.30
CA ARG A 105 12.64 7.08 -0.14
C ARG A 105 13.02 5.83 -0.90
N HIS A 106 12.42 4.72 -0.49
CA HIS A 106 12.54 3.45 -1.18
C HIS A 106 11.17 3.02 -1.69
N MET A 107 11.12 2.65 -2.97
CA MET A 107 9.94 2.07 -3.59
C MET A 107 10.12 0.55 -3.65
N VAL A 108 9.06 -0.18 -3.30
CA VAL A 108 8.98 -1.62 -3.54
C VAL A 108 8.13 -1.82 -4.80
N PRO A 109 8.73 -2.16 -5.95
CA PRO A 109 7.99 -2.29 -7.20
C PRO A 109 7.10 -3.54 -7.18
N ASP A 110 6.04 -3.52 -7.99
CA ASP A 110 5.19 -4.69 -8.20
C ASP A 110 5.92 -5.76 -9.06
N ALA A 111 5.44 -7.00 -9.00
CA ALA A 111 5.93 -8.09 -9.86
C ALA A 111 5.10 -8.15 -11.15
N PRO A 112 5.70 -7.93 -12.34
CA PRO A 112 4.95 -7.89 -13.59
C PRO A 112 4.50 -9.29 -14.03
N VAL A 113 3.23 -9.40 -14.42
CA VAL A 113 2.69 -10.59 -15.10
C VAL A 113 2.69 -10.47 -16.63
N PHE A 114 2.80 -9.24 -17.13
CA PHE A 114 3.02 -8.89 -18.53
C PHE A 114 4.17 -7.88 -18.66
N ASP A 115 4.82 -7.86 -19.82
CA ASP A 115 5.82 -6.84 -20.16
C ASP A 115 5.18 -5.58 -20.78
N GLN A 116 6.01 -4.59 -21.15
CA GLN A 116 5.56 -3.34 -21.76
C GLN A 116 4.87 -3.52 -23.13
N GLN A 117 5.02 -4.67 -23.76
CA GLN A 117 4.36 -5.04 -25.03
C GLN A 117 3.17 -5.97 -24.79
N HIS A 118 2.71 -6.08 -23.55
CA HIS A 118 1.59 -6.93 -23.12
C HIS A 118 1.82 -8.43 -23.36
N ARG A 119 3.08 -8.86 -23.52
CA ARG A 119 3.46 -10.27 -23.62
C ARG A 119 3.67 -10.84 -22.23
N GLU A 120 3.54 -12.15 -22.09
CA GLU A 120 3.68 -12.84 -20.81
C GLU A 120 5.06 -12.59 -20.20
N HIS A 121 5.09 -12.18 -18.93
CA HIS A 121 6.34 -11.94 -18.21
C HIS A 121 6.68 -13.14 -17.31
N GLU A 122 7.29 -14.16 -17.91
CA GLU A 122 7.60 -15.46 -17.28
C GLU A 122 8.31 -15.32 -15.94
N ALA A 123 9.39 -14.55 -15.87
CA ALA A 123 10.18 -14.40 -14.64
C ALA A 123 9.35 -13.79 -13.48
N GLY A 124 8.41 -12.91 -13.80
CA GLY A 124 7.56 -12.26 -12.80
C GLY A 124 6.42 -13.17 -12.35
N ARG A 125 5.78 -13.88 -13.29
CA ARG A 125 4.79 -14.93 -12.97
C ARG A 125 5.40 -16.04 -12.11
N GLU A 126 6.62 -16.45 -12.43
CA GLU A 126 7.39 -17.44 -11.69
C GLU A 126 7.73 -16.96 -10.27
N ALA A 127 8.17 -15.72 -10.10
CA ALA A 127 8.42 -15.14 -8.78
C ALA A 127 7.15 -15.12 -7.92
N VAL A 128 6.00 -14.74 -8.49
CA VAL A 128 4.70 -14.76 -7.80
C VAL A 128 4.30 -16.19 -7.45
N ARG A 129 4.52 -17.16 -8.35
CA ARG A 129 4.26 -18.59 -8.12
C ARG A 129 5.06 -19.11 -6.92
N GLN A 130 6.36 -18.83 -6.85
CA GLN A 130 7.20 -19.25 -5.72
C GLN A 130 6.70 -18.71 -4.37
N VAL A 131 6.26 -17.45 -4.35
CA VAL A 131 5.69 -16.84 -3.14
C VAL A 131 4.38 -17.50 -2.71
N LEU A 132 3.55 -17.92 -3.67
CA LEU A 132 2.31 -18.65 -3.41
C LEU A 132 2.58 -20.07 -2.92
N GLU A 133 3.49 -20.80 -3.57
CA GLU A 133 3.85 -22.18 -3.21
C GLU A 133 4.52 -22.30 -1.83
N ALA A 134 5.20 -21.24 -1.39
CA ALA A 134 5.71 -21.16 -0.02
C ALA A 134 4.60 -21.14 1.05
N ARG A 135 3.33 -20.90 0.67
CA ARG A 135 2.19 -20.79 1.59
C ARG A 135 1.05 -21.76 1.29
N VAL A 136 0.92 -22.22 0.05
CA VAL A 136 -0.21 -23.04 -0.41
C VAL A 136 0.31 -24.14 -1.32
N SER A 137 -0.09 -25.40 -1.08
CA SER A 137 0.31 -26.51 -1.94
C SER A 137 -0.34 -26.39 -3.32
N ASP A 138 0.49 -26.49 -4.36
CA ASP A 138 0.08 -26.60 -5.77
C ASP A 138 -0.98 -27.67 -6.04
N ARG A 139 -0.95 -28.80 -5.29
CA ARG A 139 -1.91 -29.91 -5.39
C ARG A 139 -3.35 -29.53 -5.04
N LEU A 140 -3.55 -28.39 -4.39
CA LEU A 140 -4.88 -27.83 -4.09
C LEU A 140 -5.51 -27.14 -5.31
N PHE A 141 -4.82 -27.02 -6.43
CA PHE A 141 -5.35 -26.43 -7.65
C PHE A 141 -5.49 -27.50 -8.73
N SER A 142 -6.60 -27.44 -9.47
CA SER A 142 -6.68 -28.12 -10.77
C SER A 142 -5.75 -27.45 -11.78
N GLU A 143 -5.44 -28.17 -12.86
CA GLU A 143 -4.50 -27.72 -13.88
C GLU A 143 -4.83 -26.30 -14.38
N GLY A 144 -3.79 -25.46 -14.46
CA GLY A 144 -3.89 -24.07 -14.92
C GLY A 144 -4.58 -23.09 -13.95
N GLN A 145 -5.27 -23.52 -12.90
CA GLN A 145 -6.05 -22.61 -12.06
C GLN A 145 -5.18 -21.67 -11.22
N MET A 146 -4.05 -22.18 -10.72
CA MET A 146 -3.06 -21.33 -10.04
C MET A 146 -2.54 -20.22 -10.97
N ALA A 147 -2.17 -20.56 -12.20
CA ALA A 147 -1.67 -19.59 -13.19
C ALA A 147 -2.73 -18.53 -13.52
N ARG A 148 -4.00 -18.92 -13.68
CA ARG A 148 -5.11 -17.99 -13.88
C ARG A 148 -5.23 -16.98 -12.74
N LEU A 149 -5.13 -17.44 -11.48
CA LEU A 149 -5.19 -16.56 -10.31
C LEU A 149 -3.99 -15.61 -10.24
N ILE A 150 -2.78 -16.07 -10.59
CA ILE A 150 -1.57 -15.25 -10.66
C ILE A 150 -1.74 -14.12 -11.70
N VAL A 151 -2.22 -14.45 -12.90
CA VAL A 151 -2.45 -13.44 -13.94
C VAL A 151 -3.56 -12.48 -13.53
N ALA A 152 -4.68 -13.00 -13.02
CA ALA A 152 -5.81 -12.17 -12.63
C ALA A 152 -5.53 -11.24 -11.45
N SER A 153 -4.54 -11.56 -10.60
CA SER A 153 -4.14 -10.67 -9.50
C SER A 153 -3.20 -9.55 -9.97
N GLY A 154 -2.76 -9.56 -11.23
CA GLY A 154 -1.73 -8.64 -11.72
C GLY A 154 -0.40 -8.79 -10.98
N GLY A 155 -0.13 -9.94 -10.35
CA GLY A 155 1.03 -10.13 -9.47
C GLY A 155 0.89 -9.44 -8.10
N ASN A 156 -0.23 -8.80 -7.79
CA ASN A 156 -0.49 -8.23 -6.47
C ASN A 156 -0.73 -9.36 -5.45
N LEU A 157 0.17 -9.50 -4.48
CA LEU A 157 0.13 -10.60 -3.51
C LEU A 157 -1.11 -10.53 -2.60
N ARG A 158 -1.58 -9.34 -2.24
CA ARG A 158 -2.77 -9.18 -1.38
C ARG A 158 -4.02 -9.68 -2.11
N ASP A 159 -4.23 -9.21 -3.34
CA ASP A 159 -5.36 -9.63 -4.16
C ASP A 159 -5.23 -11.13 -4.54
N LEU A 160 -4.02 -11.64 -4.80
CA LEU A 160 -3.76 -13.07 -5.03
C LEU A 160 -4.19 -13.94 -3.85
N PHE A 161 -3.71 -13.65 -2.64
CA PHE A 161 -4.06 -14.46 -1.46
C PHE A 161 -5.55 -14.35 -1.13
N ALA A 162 -6.15 -13.17 -1.30
CA ALA A 162 -7.59 -12.99 -1.13
C ALA A 162 -8.40 -13.82 -2.13
N MET A 163 -7.99 -13.87 -3.41
CA MET A 163 -8.65 -14.71 -4.41
C MET A 163 -8.43 -16.19 -4.16
N VAL A 164 -7.24 -16.63 -3.73
CA VAL A 164 -6.98 -18.03 -3.38
C VAL A 164 -7.86 -18.47 -2.21
N GLN A 165 -8.04 -17.62 -1.20
CA GLN A 165 -8.97 -17.87 -0.09
C GLN A 165 -10.42 -17.94 -0.60
N ASP A 166 -10.89 -16.95 -1.38
CA ASP A 166 -12.25 -16.94 -1.94
C ASP A 166 -12.53 -18.17 -2.81
N ALA A 167 -11.56 -18.58 -3.64
CA ALA A 167 -11.67 -19.78 -4.46
C ALA A 167 -11.68 -21.06 -3.62
N GLY A 168 -10.89 -21.12 -2.53
CA GLY A 168 -10.92 -22.22 -1.57
C GLY A 168 -12.28 -22.34 -0.87
N ASP A 169 -12.82 -21.22 -0.39
CA ASP A 169 -14.14 -21.15 0.27
C ASP A 169 -15.26 -21.57 -0.69
N ARG A 170 -15.17 -21.16 -1.97
CA ARG A 170 -16.09 -21.59 -3.03
C ARG A 170 -16.01 -23.09 -3.28
N ALA A 171 -14.80 -23.65 -3.35
CA ALA A 171 -14.60 -25.09 -3.56
C ALA A 171 -15.23 -25.91 -2.43
N GLN A 172 -15.03 -25.48 -1.17
CA GLN A 172 -15.65 -26.11 -0.01
C GLN A 172 -17.17 -25.97 -0.02
N SER A 173 -17.69 -24.80 -0.38
CA SER A 173 -19.14 -24.55 -0.44
C SER A 173 -19.83 -25.34 -1.56
N ARG A 174 -19.10 -25.67 -2.64
CA ARG A 174 -19.59 -26.51 -3.73
C ARG A 174 -19.73 -27.97 -3.30
N ASP A 175 -18.73 -28.50 -2.60
CA ASP A 175 -18.70 -29.89 -2.12
C ASP A 175 -17.80 -30.01 -0.87
N ASP A 176 -18.35 -30.49 0.24
CA ASP A 176 -17.61 -30.74 1.50
C ASP A 176 -16.42 -31.70 1.31
N ARG A 177 -16.39 -32.48 0.22
CA ARG A 177 -15.31 -33.40 -0.13
C ARG A 177 -14.34 -32.85 -1.17
N ALA A 178 -14.51 -31.59 -1.59
CA ALA A 178 -13.63 -30.95 -2.54
C ALA A 178 -12.17 -31.01 -2.07
N LYS A 179 -11.30 -31.55 -2.93
CA LYS A 179 -9.86 -31.66 -2.66
C LYS A 179 -9.05 -30.58 -3.39
N ARG A 180 -9.67 -29.90 -4.35
CA ARG A 180 -9.03 -28.93 -5.24
C ARG A 180 -9.96 -27.76 -5.56
N ILE A 181 -9.34 -26.62 -5.80
CA ILE A 181 -9.91 -25.45 -6.45
C ILE A 181 -9.98 -25.75 -7.94
N GLU A 182 -11.20 -25.74 -8.47
CA GLU A 182 -11.48 -26.04 -9.88
C GLU A 182 -11.80 -24.76 -10.67
N HIS A 183 -12.22 -24.95 -11.92
CA HIS A 183 -12.48 -23.88 -12.88
C HIS A 183 -13.50 -22.86 -12.36
N ASP A 184 -14.67 -23.33 -11.88
CA ASP A 184 -15.77 -22.44 -11.47
C ASP A 184 -15.44 -21.65 -10.20
N ASP A 185 -14.69 -22.24 -9.27
CA ASP A 185 -14.23 -21.57 -8.05
C ASP A 185 -13.30 -20.40 -8.40
N THR A 186 -12.35 -20.68 -9.28
CA THR A 186 -11.37 -19.72 -9.79
C THR A 186 -12.05 -18.60 -10.55
N THR A 187 -12.94 -18.95 -11.48
CA THR A 187 -13.72 -17.98 -12.26
C THR A 187 -14.57 -17.10 -11.33
N GLY A 188 -15.19 -17.68 -10.29
CA GLY A 188 -15.94 -16.93 -9.28
C GLY A 188 -15.08 -15.91 -8.52
N ALA A 189 -13.88 -16.30 -8.08
CA ALA A 189 -12.95 -15.41 -7.38
C ALA A 189 -12.44 -14.28 -8.28
N ILE A 190 -12.10 -14.59 -9.54
CA ILE A 190 -11.67 -13.62 -10.54
C ILE A 190 -12.78 -12.60 -10.82
N ASN A 191 -14.02 -13.07 -11.01
CA ASN A 191 -15.16 -12.19 -11.27
C ASN A 191 -15.42 -11.25 -10.08
N LYS A 192 -15.34 -11.76 -8.85
CA LYS A 192 -15.47 -10.95 -7.64
C LYS A 192 -14.42 -9.84 -7.58
N LEU A 193 -13.14 -10.15 -7.88
CA LEU A 193 -12.09 -9.13 -7.91
C LEU A 193 -12.30 -8.13 -9.06
N ARG A 194 -12.74 -8.58 -10.24
CA ARG A 194 -13.07 -7.69 -11.36
C ARG A 194 -14.14 -6.67 -10.97
N ASP A 195 -15.18 -7.08 -10.27
CA ASP A 195 -16.23 -6.17 -9.77
C ASP A 195 -15.68 -5.16 -8.76
N GLN A 196 -14.77 -5.58 -7.88
CA GLN A 196 -14.08 -4.65 -6.98
C GLN A 196 -13.26 -3.62 -7.77
N TYR A 197 -12.57 -4.04 -8.83
CA TYR A 197 -11.85 -3.11 -9.71
C TYR A 197 -12.78 -2.11 -10.40
N ARG A 198 -13.96 -2.55 -10.88
CA ARG A 198 -14.99 -1.63 -11.40
C ARG A 198 -15.37 -0.56 -10.38
N MET A 199 -15.50 -0.93 -9.10
CA MET A 199 -15.77 0.04 -8.03
C MET A 199 -14.58 0.96 -7.74
N ARG A 200 -13.34 0.42 -7.72
CA ARG A 200 -12.09 1.19 -7.49
C ARG A 200 -11.83 2.24 -8.59
N LEU A 201 -12.33 2.01 -9.81
CA LEU A 201 -12.25 2.97 -10.93
C LEU A 201 -13.17 4.18 -10.77
N GLY A 202 -14.17 4.12 -9.88
CA GLY A 202 -15.02 5.26 -9.52
C GLY A 202 -14.28 6.35 -8.75
N GLN A 203 -15.02 7.36 -8.27
CA GLN A 203 -14.46 8.41 -7.43
C GLN A 203 -14.04 7.87 -6.06
N SER A 204 -12.89 8.31 -5.55
CA SER A 204 -12.44 7.97 -4.20
C SER A 204 -12.49 9.20 -3.29
N PRO A 205 -13.02 9.08 -2.05
CA PRO A 205 -13.04 10.20 -1.09
C PRO A 205 -11.64 10.55 -0.54
N TYR A 206 -10.63 9.76 -0.90
CA TYR A 206 -9.25 9.91 -0.45
C TYR A 206 -8.33 10.45 -1.56
N ASP A 207 -8.86 10.67 -2.76
CA ASP A 207 -8.13 11.40 -3.78
C ASP A 207 -8.03 12.87 -3.33
N GLN A 208 -6.90 13.52 -3.61
CA GLN A 208 -6.69 14.92 -3.23
C GLN A 208 -7.76 15.85 -3.84
N PHE A 209 -8.22 15.49 -5.04
CA PHE A 209 -9.30 16.14 -5.77
C PHE A 209 -10.32 15.07 -6.20
N PRO A 210 -11.60 15.42 -6.43
CA PRO A 210 -12.55 14.49 -7.02
C PRO A 210 -12.11 14.11 -8.44
N ILE A 211 -11.75 12.84 -8.66
CA ILE A 211 -11.35 12.31 -9.97
C ILE A 211 -12.36 11.26 -10.41
N THR A 212 -13.10 11.56 -11.46
CA THR A 212 -14.14 10.67 -12.01
C THR A 212 -13.55 9.56 -12.87
N TYR A 213 -14.37 8.58 -13.25
CA TYR A 213 -13.95 7.58 -14.22
C TYR A 213 -13.62 8.20 -15.60
N GLN A 214 -14.32 9.26 -16.00
CA GLN A 214 -14.06 9.96 -17.27
C GLN A 214 -12.69 10.64 -17.28
N ASP A 215 -12.22 11.09 -16.11
CA ASP A 215 -10.87 11.65 -15.98
C ASP A 215 -9.79 10.55 -16.00
N LYS A 216 -10.11 9.36 -15.48
CA LYS A 216 -9.22 8.20 -15.39
C LYS A 216 -9.03 7.47 -16.71
N LEU A 217 -10.08 7.35 -17.51
CA LEU A 217 -10.09 6.57 -18.74
C LEU A 217 -8.98 6.99 -19.73
N PRO A 218 -8.78 8.28 -20.06
CA PRO A 218 -7.69 8.70 -20.94
C PRO A 218 -6.32 8.27 -20.43
N LYS A 219 -6.07 8.38 -19.11
CA LYS A 219 -4.78 7.97 -18.53
C LYS A 219 -4.58 6.46 -18.60
N LEU A 220 -5.63 5.66 -18.37
CA LEU A 220 -5.57 4.20 -18.54
C LEU A 220 -5.21 3.82 -19.98
N LEU A 221 -5.85 4.45 -20.96
CA LEU A 221 -5.56 4.19 -22.38
C LEU A 221 -4.16 4.65 -22.77
N ALA A 222 -3.72 5.83 -22.32
CA ALA A 222 -2.37 6.33 -22.57
C ALA A 222 -1.29 5.41 -21.96
N VAL A 223 -1.53 4.88 -20.75
CA VAL A 223 -0.64 3.90 -20.12
C VAL A 223 -0.62 2.58 -20.88
N TYR A 224 -1.78 2.06 -21.27
CA TYR A 224 -1.91 0.84 -22.06
C TYR A 224 -1.23 0.96 -23.44
N ASN A 225 -1.42 2.08 -24.14
CA ASN A 225 -0.89 2.34 -25.48
C ASN A 225 0.56 2.85 -25.49
N ARG A 226 1.16 3.09 -24.31
CA ARG A 226 2.53 3.62 -24.18
C ARG A 226 2.71 4.98 -24.86
N GLU A 227 1.76 5.88 -24.67
CA GLU A 227 1.86 7.28 -25.14
C GLU A 227 3.02 8.01 -24.44
N ALA A 228 3.62 9.00 -25.10
CA ALA A 228 4.91 9.58 -24.68
C ALA A 228 4.93 10.26 -23.29
N ASP A 229 3.77 10.73 -22.80
CA ASP A 229 3.60 11.44 -21.53
C ASP A 229 2.85 10.63 -20.47
N ASN A 230 2.60 9.35 -20.73
CA ASN A 230 1.83 8.48 -19.83
C ASN A 230 2.50 8.27 -18.46
N GLU A 231 3.83 8.43 -18.37
CA GLU A 231 4.62 8.28 -17.16
C GLU A 231 4.75 9.59 -16.35
N ILE A 232 4.25 10.72 -16.87
CA ILE A 232 4.30 12.00 -16.16
C ILE A 232 3.34 11.95 -14.95
N PRO A 233 3.85 12.18 -13.72
CA PRO A 233 3.06 12.24 -12.51
C PRO A 233 1.95 13.31 -12.55
N ASP A 234 0.70 12.90 -12.37
CA ASP A 234 -0.45 13.79 -12.23
C ASP A 234 -1.49 13.22 -11.22
N PRO A 235 -2.48 14.01 -10.77
CA PRO A 235 -3.47 13.54 -9.80
C PRO A 235 -4.21 12.27 -10.25
N THR A 236 -4.46 12.11 -11.55
CA THR A 236 -5.14 10.94 -12.11
C THR A 236 -4.28 9.69 -11.99
N LEU A 237 -2.98 9.78 -12.31
CA LEU A 237 -2.04 8.69 -12.12
C LEU A 237 -1.95 8.28 -10.65
N TYR A 238 -1.94 9.24 -9.71
CA TYR A 238 -1.91 8.93 -8.27
C TYR A 238 -3.16 8.18 -7.82
N SER A 239 -4.33 8.62 -8.28
CA SER A 239 -5.60 7.94 -7.99
C SER A 239 -5.61 6.52 -8.55
N LEU A 240 -5.09 6.32 -9.76
CA LEU A 240 -5.01 5.00 -10.41
C LEU A 240 -4.00 4.05 -9.76
N LEU A 241 -2.82 4.56 -9.36
CA LEU A 241 -1.82 3.80 -8.58
C LEU A 241 -2.38 3.40 -7.22
N ARG A 242 -3.04 4.33 -6.52
CA ARG A 242 -3.69 4.06 -5.24
C ARG A 242 -4.82 3.03 -5.37
N ALA A 243 -5.61 3.11 -6.44
CA ALA A 243 -6.64 2.14 -6.78
C ALA A 243 -6.07 0.79 -7.26
N ARG A 244 -4.75 0.70 -7.46
CA ARG A 244 -4.03 -0.45 -8.07
C ARG A 244 -4.52 -0.80 -9.48
N ALA A 245 -5.16 0.14 -10.15
CA ALA A 245 -5.62 0.01 -11.54
C ALA A 245 -4.46 0.22 -12.52
N ILE A 246 -3.47 1.02 -12.10
CA ILE A 246 -2.13 1.07 -12.69
C ILE A 246 -1.15 0.52 -11.65
N GLN A 247 -0.16 -0.22 -12.13
CA GLN A 247 0.95 -0.77 -11.36
C GLN A 247 2.27 -0.20 -11.87
N GLU A 248 3.26 -0.15 -10.99
CA GLU A 248 4.61 0.31 -11.32
C GLU A 248 5.62 -0.80 -11.12
N PHE A 249 6.47 -0.99 -12.13
CA PHE A 249 7.39 -2.10 -12.21
C PHE A 249 8.84 -1.62 -12.29
N ASN A 250 9.76 -2.47 -11.82
CA ASN A 250 11.19 -2.17 -11.77
C ASN A 250 11.85 -2.16 -13.17
N GLY A 251 13.10 -1.68 -13.25
CA GLY A 251 13.88 -1.58 -14.47
C GLY A 251 14.14 -0.12 -14.84
N THR A 252 13.69 0.30 -16.04
CA THR A 252 13.68 1.74 -16.40
C THR A 252 12.56 2.53 -15.71
N VAL A 253 11.87 1.91 -14.73
CA VAL A 253 10.55 2.30 -14.21
C VAL A 253 9.52 2.37 -15.33
N TRP A 254 8.41 1.65 -15.19
CA TRP A 254 7.33 1.75 -16.15
C TRP A 254 5.98 1.42 -15.52
N PHE A 255 4.93 1.99 -16.09
CA PHE A 255 3.56 1.79 -15.66
C PHE A 255 2.81 0.83 -16.59
N GLY A 256 2.07 -0.10 -15.99
CA GLY A 256 1.18 -1.01 -16.71
C GLY A 256 -0.24 -0.96 -16.14
N VAL A 257 -1.23 -1.19 -17.01
CA VAL A 257 -2.62 -1.33 -16.59
C VAL A 257 -2.84 -2.72 -16.03
N HIS A 258 -3.53 -2.82 -14.89
CA HIS A 258 -3.84 -4.09 -14.25
C HIS A 258 -4.64 -5.00 -15.19
N PRO A 259 -4.37 -6.32 -15.29
CA PRO A 259 -5.02 -7.22 -16.26
C PRO A 259 -6.55 -7.25 -16.19
N LEU A 260 -7.13 -7.23 -14.99
CA LEU A 260 -8.59 -7.14 -14.85
C LEU A 260 -9.16 -5.78 -15.27
N VAL A 261 -8.35 -4.71 -15.23
CA VAL A 261 -8.76 -3.41 -15.75
C VAL A 261 -8.71 -3.43 -17.28
N VAL A 262 -7.73 -4.11 -17.88
CA VAL A 262 -7.72 -4.38 -19.33
C VAL A 262 -9.00 -5.12 -19.75
N ASP A 263 -9.39 -6.19 -19.04
CA ASP A 263 -10.66 -6.89 -19.29
C ASP A 263 -11.87 -5.94 -19.21
N ILE A 264 -11.92 -5.07 -18.19
CA ILE A 264 -13.01 -4.10 -18.04
C ILE A 264 -13.06 -3.12 -19.22
N LEU A 265 -11.91 -2.66 -19.70
CA LEU A 265 -11.82 -1.75 -20.85
C LEU A 265 -12.29 -2.43 -22.14
N LYS A 266 -11.97 -3.72 -22.32
CA LYS A 266 -12.49 -4.54 -23.43
C LYS A 266 -14.01 -4.73 -23.34
N ASP A 267 -14.52 -5.11 -22.17
CA ASP A 267 -15.96 -5.29 -21.93
C ASP A 267 -16.77 -4.02 -22.25
N GLN A 268 -16.16 -2.85 -22.06
CA GLN A 268 -16.76 -1.54 -22.32
C GLN A 268 -16.54 -1.03 -23.76
N GLY A 269 -15.78 -1.75 -24.59
CA GLY A 269 -15.46 -1.34 -25.96
C GLY A 269 -14.47 -0.17 -26.05
N HIS A 270 -13.67 0.07 -25.00
CA HIS A 270 -12.57 1.04 -25.03
C HIS A 270 -11.28 0.43 -25.59
N LEU A 271 -11.16 -0.90 -25.54
CA LEU A 271 -10.11 -1.69 -26.20
C LEU A 271 -10.77 -2.76 -27.06
N GLU A 272 -10.08 -3.18 -28.13
CA GLU A 272 -10.51 -4.31 -28.95
C GLU A 272 -10.57 -5.60 -28.12
N SER A 273 -11.50 -6.52 -28.44
CA SER A 273 -11.68 -7.74 -27.67
C SER A 273 -10.43 -8.64 -27.63
N ASP A 274 -9.63 -8.62 -28.70
CA ASP A 274 -8.39 -9.37 -28.88
C ASP A 274 -7.13 -8.61 -28.41
N ALA A 275 -7.29 -7.41 -27.83
CA ALA A 275 -6.16 -6.64 -27.33
C ALA A 275 -5.39 -7.44 -26.24
N PRO A 276 -4.04 -7.45 -26.23
CA PRO A 276 -3.28 -8.29 -25.28
C PRO A 276 -3.34 -7.78 -23.82
N GLY A 277 -2.77 -8.55 -22.88
CA GLY A 277 -2.56 -8.10 -21.49
C GLY A 277 -3.74 -8.25 -20.51
N GLY A 278 -4.87 -8.80 -20.97
CA GLY A 278 -6.02 -9.15 -20.12
C GLY A 278 -5.90 -10.53 -19.45
N THR A 279 -6.98 -10.97 -18.80
CA THR A 279 -7.06 -12.32 -18.21
C THR A 279 -7.82 -13.32 -19.08
N SER A 280 -8.58 -12.79 -20.05
CA SER A 280 -9.27 -13.60 -21.05
C SER A 280 -8.29 -13.95 -22.18
N PRO A 281 -8.25 -15.23 -22.63
CA PRO A 281 -7.45 -15.65 -23.77
C PRO A 281 -7.90 -15.02 -25.08
#